data_AF-A0A0F9VPF0-F1
#
_entry.id   AF-A0A0F9VPF0-F1
#
_cell.length_a   1.000
_cell.length_b   1.000
_cell.length_c   1.000
_cell.angle_alpha   90.00
_cell.angle_beta   90.00
_cell.angle_gamma   90.00
#
_symmetry.space_group_name_H-M   'P 1'
#
loop_
_entity.id
_entity.type
_entity.pdbx_description
1 polymer ?
#
loop_
_entity_poly.entity_id
_entity_poly.type
_entity_poly.pdbx_seq_one_letter_code
_entity_poly.pdbx_strand_id
1 'polypeptide(L)'
;MEEFECFYDNYWNCQLPVSGSDNPSFISMGFEFGSFSESDKFRDCKLPDGWVKEEDNKKHWFTILDDKKRVRAKVFQLPKDPFMFPERRFSLSMIEEDIAVVFNVWDNDIGNREQLSIFEKRYALPDRIRFRSIYDNKIKVHIAERVGQKWLNETFPKWDDYNAYWDEGKVTVDPKTSKVIIIK
;
A
#
# COMPACT_ATOMS: atom_id res chain seq x y z
N MET A 1 17.51 -24.16 -22.48
CA MET A 1 17.56 -22.80 -21.90
C MET A 1 16.72 -21.96 -22.81
N GLU A 2 15.50 -21.63 -22.40
CA GLU A 2 14.66 -20.71 -23.16
C GLU A 2 15.20 -19.31 -22.89
N GLU A 3 15.69 -18.68 -23.95
CA GLU A 3 16.10 -17.28 -23.97
C GLU A 3 14.83 -16.43 -23.79
N PHE A 4 14.77 -15.66 -22.71
CA PHE A 4 13.79 -14.58 -22.60
C PHE A 4 14.23 -13.48 -23.55
N GLU A 5 13.49 -13.32 -24.65
CA GLU A 5 13.62 -12.17 -25.54
C GLU A 5 13.38 -10.90 -24.72
N CYS A 6 14.44 -10.10 -24.54
CA CYS A 6 14.31 -8.73 -24.06
C CYS A 6 13.48 -7.94 -25.08
N PHE A 7 12.24 -7.63 -24.71
CA PHE A 7 11.41 -6.70 -25.47
C PHE A 7 12.06 -5.31 -25.48
N TYR A 8 12.20 -4.80 -26.70
CA TYR A 8 12.94 -3.60 -27.07
C TYR A 8 12.45 -2.33 -26.36
N ASP A 9 13.43 -1.47 -26.08
CA ASP A 9 13.29 -0.07 -25.68
C ASP A 9 12.32 0.68 -26.61
N ASN A 10 11.15 1.04 -26.08
CA ASN A 10 10.46 2.31 -26.33
C ASN A 10 9.34 2.46 -25.28
N TYR A 11 9.57 3.38 -24.34
CA TYR A 11 8.61 4.07 -23.47
C TYR A 11 7.28 3.35 -23.14
N TRP A 12 7.21 2.85 -21.90
CA TRP A 12 6.02 2.54 -21.09
C TRP A 12 5.37 1.15 -21.12
N ASN A 13 5.83 0.15 -21.86
CA ASN A 13 5.18 -1.17 -21.81
C ASN A 13 5.65 -1.99 -20.60
N CYS A 14 4.91 -1.91 -19.49
CA CYS A 14 5.04 -2.82 -18.36
C CYS A 14 4.20 -4.09 -18.59
N GLN A 15 4.69 -5.24 -18.14
CA GLN A 15 3.84 -6.42 -17.96
C GLN A 15 3.40 -6.52 -16.51
N LEU A 16 2.09 -6.43 -16.28
CA LEU A 16 1.46 -6.54 -14.96
C LEU A 16 0.45 -7.69 -14.92
N PRO A 17 0.24 -8.32 -13.75
CA PRO A 17 -0.65 -9.46 -13.64
C PRO A 17 -2.08 -9.11 -14.06
N VAL A 18 -2.75 -10.02 -14.77
CA VAL A 18 -4.18 -9.84 -15.11
C VAL A 18 -5.04 -9.90 -13.84
N SER A 19 -4.65 -10.78 -12.90
CA SER A 19 -5.31 -10.92 -11.60
C SER A 19 -5.05 -9.66 -10.76
N GLY A 20 -6.08 -8.84 -10.61
CA GLY A 20 -6.03 -7.57 -9.89
C GLY A 20 -5.76 -6.33 -10.75
N SER A 21 -5.48 -6.44 -12.05
CA SER A 21 -5.25 -5.26 -12.91
C SER A 21 -6.52 -4.62 -13.44
N ASP A 22 -7.67 -5.30 -13.48
CA ASP A 22 -8.96 -4.66 -13.77
C ASP A 22 -9.54 -3.88 -12.59
N ASN A 23 -8.76 -3.67 -11.53
CA ASN A 23 -9.19 -2.91 -10.38
C ASN A 23 -9.38 -1.43 -10.80
N PRO A 24 -10.60 -0.86 -10.64
CA PRO A 24 -10.88 0.55 -10.97
C PRO A 24 -9.92 1.55 -10.32
N SER A 25 -9.33 1.17 -9.19
CA SER A 25 -8.30 1.95 -8.50
C SER A 25 -7.09 2.23 -9.38
N PHE A 26 -6.58 1.25 -10.13
CA PHE A 26 -5.43 1.48 -11.00
C PHE A 26 -5.76 2.38 -12.18
N ILE A 27 -6.95 2.21 -12.76
CA ILE A 27 -7.44 3.11 -13.83
C ILE A 27 -7.54 4.55 -13.29
N SER A 28 -8.06 4.73 -12.08
CA SER A 28 -8.13 6.06 -11.44
C SER A 28 -6.76 6.68 -11.18
N MET A 29 -5.72 5.86 -11.01
CA MET A 29 -4.33 6.29 -10.85
C MET A 29 -3.64 6.57 -12.19
N GLY A 30 -4.31 6.37 -13.32
CA GLY A 30 -3.79 6.64 -14.66
C GLY A 30 -3.11 5.46 -15.36
N PHE A 31 -3.27 4.23 -14.85
CA PHE A 31 -2.82 3.05 -15.58
C PHE A 31 -3.72 2.84 -16.81
N GLU A 32 -3.12 2.67 -17.98
CA GLU A 32 -3.81 2.23 -19.19
C GLU A 32 -3.45 0.78 -19.45
N PHE A 33 -4.44 -0.12 -19.46
CA PHE A 33 -4.20 -1.54 -19.68
C PHE A 33 -4.42 -1.92 -21.13
N GLY A 34 -3.54 -2.78 -21.67
CA GLY A 34 -3.68 -3.36 -22.99
C GLY A 34 -4.82 -4.37 -23.08
N SER A 35 -4.99 -4.95 -24.27
CA SER A 35 -5.96 -6.02 -24.51
C SER A 35 -5.70 -7.24 -23.62
N PHE A 36 -6.77 -7.92 -23.22
CA PHE A 36 -6.73 -9.11 -22.38
C PHE A 36 -7.29 -10.34 -23.13
N SER A 37 -6.62 -11.48 -22.99
CA SER A 37 -7.11 -12.82 -23.31
C SER A 37 -7.26 -13.65 -22.03
N GLU A 38 -8.26 -14.55 -21.97
CA GLU A 38 -8.51 -15.41 -20.80
C GLU A 38 -7.31 -16.31 -20.41
N SER A 39 -6.39 -16.56 -21.34
CA SER A 39 -5.16 -17.32 -21.11
C SER A 39 -4.01 -16.51 -20.49
N ASP A 40 -4.12 -15.18 -20.47
CA ASP A 40 -3.03 -14.31 -20.11
C ASP A 40 -2.79 -14.33 -18.59
N LYS A 41 -1.53 -14.41 -18.18
CA LYS A 41 -1.15 -14.20 -16.76
C LYS A 41 -0.70 -12.78 -16.49
N PHE A 42 -0.15 -12.16 -17.52
CA PHE A 42 0.28 -10.77 -17.52
C PHE A 42 -0.29 -10.13 -18.77
N ARG A 43 -0.62 -8.84 -18.65
CA ARG A 43 -0.97 -8.01 -19.80
C ARG A 43 -0.06 -6.79 -19.81
N ASP A 44 0.13 -6.28 -21.01
CA ASP A 44 0.82 -5.02 -21.19
C ASP A 44 0.00 -3.89 -20.53
N CYS A 45 0.71 -2.92 -19.99
CA CYS A 45 0.18 -1.71 -19.43
C CYS A 45 1.08 -0.54 -19.76
N LYS A 46 0.49 0.64 -19.79
CA LYS A 46 1.18 1.92 -19.76
C LYS A 46 1.03 2.51 -18.36
N LEU A 47 2.16 2.86 -17.76
CA LEU A 47 2.20 3.60 -16.50
C LEU A 47 1.92 5.09 -16.75
N PRO A 48 1.43 5.84 -15.74
CA PRO A 48 1.38 7.29 -15.82
C PRO A 48 2.75 7.90 -16.14
N ASP A 49 2.76 9.07 -16.77
CA ASP A 49 4.01 9.74 -17.15
C ASP A 49 4.92 9.98 -15.94
N GLY A 50 6.19 9.62 -16.09
CA GLY A 50 7.22 9.72 -15.05
C GLY A 50 7.23 8.57 -14.04
N TRP A 51 6.23 7.67 -14.06
CA TRP A 51 6.18 6.53 -13.14
C TRP A 51 7.04 5.38 -13.63
N VAL A 52 7.76 4.70 -12.74
CA VAL A 52 8.69 3.62 -13.11
C VAL A 52 8.43 2.34 -12.33
N LYS A 53 8.71 1.20 -12.95
CA LYS A 53 8.80 -0.10 -12.26
C LYS A 53 10.24 -0.32 -11.80
N GLU A 54 10.44 -0.54 -10.50
CA GLU A 54 11.71 -0.93 -9.90
C GLU A 54 11.60 -2.32 -9.27
N GLU A 55 12.61 -3.16 -9.46
CA GLU A 55 12.73 -4.45 -8.77
C GLU A 55 13.08 -4.22 -7.29
N ASP A 56 12.34 -4.87 -6.39
CA ASP A 56 12.67 -4.87 -4.97
C ASP A 56 13.77 -5.92 -4.73
N ASN A 57 14.63 -5.69 -3.74
CA ASN A 57 15.66 -6.65 -3.32
C ASN A 57 15.07 -7.99 -2.81
N LYS A 58 13.74 -8.06 -2.67
CA LYS A 58 12.97 -9.26 -2.33
C LYS A 58 12.56 -9.99 -3.60
N LYS A 59 12.95 -11.26 -3.68
CA LYS A 59 12.55 -12.17 -4.78
C LYS A 59 11.05 -12.05 -5.06
N HIS A 60 10.70 -11.86 -6.34
CA HIS A 60 9.32 -11.76 -6.86
C HIS A 60 8.57 -10.46 -6.57
N TRP A 61 9.17 -9.47 -5.90
CA TRP A 61 8.52 -8.19 -5.65
C TRP A 61 9.04 -7.10 -6.59
N PHE A 62 8.11 -6.29 -7.09
CA PHE A 62 8.40 -5.05 -7.79
C PHE A 62 7.59 -3.93 -7.16
N THR A 63 8.14 -2.73 -7.23
CA THR A 63 7.47 -1.49 -6.84
C THR A 63 7.23 -0.62 -8.06
N ILE A 64 6.04 -0.04 -8.15
CA ILE A 64 5.76 1.04 -9.09
C ILE A 64 5.90 2.34 -8.32
N LEU A 65 6.80 3.20 -8.79
CA LEU A 65 7.11 4.50 -8.20
C LEU A 65 6.57 5.60 -9.08
N ASP A 66 6.16 6.73 -8.50
CA ASP A 66 5.90 7.94 -9.29
C ASP A 66 7.17 8.74 -9.60
N ASP A 67 6.98 9.88 -10.27
CA ASP A 67 8.03 10.83 -10.67
C ASP A 67 8.83 11.39 -9.49
N LYS A 68 8.25 11.36 -8.29
CA LYS A 68 8.91 11.75 -7.02
C LYS A 68 9.47 10.56 -6.24
N LYS A 69 9.56 9.39 -6.86
CA LYS A 69 10.06 8.14 -6.26
C LYS A 69 9.22 7.61 -5.09
N ARG A 70 7.94 7.98 -5.00
CA ARG A 70 7.01 7.49 -3.97
C ARG A 70 6.39 6.18 -4.44
N VAL A 71 6.22 5.20 -3.54
CA VAL A 71 5.64 3.90 -3.89
C VAL A 71 4.13 4.04 -4.11
N ARG A 72 3.67 3.73 -5.32
CA ARG A 72 2.25 3.83 -5.72
C ARG A 72 1.57 2.50 -5.92
N ALA A 73 2.32 1.45 -6.22
CA ALA A 73 1.80 0.11 -6.24
C ALA A 73 2.91 -0.89 -5.93
N LYS A 74 2.50 -2.07 -5.46
CA LYS A 74 3.38 -3.22 -5.32
C LYS A 74 2.85 -4.35 -6.18
N VAL A 75 3.78 -5.07 -6.79
CA VAL A 75 3.50 -6.18 -7.69
C VAL A 75 4.25 -7.39 -7.15
N PHE A 76 3.52 -8.49 -6.95
CA PHE A 76 4.07 -9.77 -6.57
C PHE A 76 3.94 -10.75 -7.72
N GLN A 77 5.07 -11.22 -8.23
CA GLN A 77 5.16 -12.01 -9.44
C GLN A 77 5.53 -13.46 -9.14
N LEU A 78 4.52 -14.31 -8.89
CA LEU A 78 4.68 -15.77 -8.84
C LEU A 78 4.19 -16.44 -10.13
N PRO A 79 4.75 -17.61 -10.51
CA PRO A 79 4.31 -18.34 -11.71
C PRO A 79 2.84 -18.77 -11.71
N LYS A 80 2.24 -18.95 -10.52
CA LYS A 80 0.89 -19.48 -10.35
C LYS A 80 -0.16 -18.42 -10.06
N ASP A 81 0.20 -17.40 -9.27
CA ASP A 81 -0.77 -16.43 -8.77
C ASP A 81 -0.09 -15.07 -8.58
N PRO A 82 0.25 -14.37 -9.67
CA PRO A 82 0.80 -13.04 -9.57
C PRO A 82 -0.34 -12.06 -9.25
N PHE A 83 -0.07 -11.07 -8.40
CA PHE A 83 -1.06 -10.06 -8.03
C PHE A 83 -0.40 -8.70 -7.85
N MET A 84 -1.21 -7.65 -7.90
CA MET A 84 -0.79 -6.28 -7.65
C MET A 84 -1.78 -5.58 -6.74
N PHE A 85 -1.29 -4.66 -5.92
CA PHE A 85 -2.15 -3.80 -5.11
C PHE A 85 -1.67 -2.35 -5.13
N PRO A 86 -2.60 -1.40 -5.24
CA PRO A 86 -2.29 0.02 -5.19
C PRO A 86 -2.01 0.44 -3.75
N GLU A 87 -1.12 1.40 -3.59
CA GLU A 87 -0.76 1.99 -2.30
C GLU A 87 -1.47 3.32 -2.11
N ARG A 88 -1.96 3.55 -0.89
CA ARG A 88 -2.50 4.84 -0.46
C ARG A 88 -1.39 5.63 0.23
N ARG A 89 -1.55 6.95 0.31
CA ARG A 89 -0.62 7.77 1.11
C ARG A 89 -0.64 7.32 2.57
N PHE A 90 -1.82 7.09 3.12
CA PHE A 90 -1.98 6.66 4.50
C PHE A 90 -2.47 5.22 4.57
N SER A 91 -1.79 4.40 5.36
CA SER A 91 -2.14 3.00 5.56
C SER A 91 -2.34 2.68 7.03
N LEU A 92 -3.25 1.74 7.30
CA LEU A 92 -3.49 1.22 8.64
C LEU A 92 -2.68 -0.06 8.84
N SER A 93 -2.04 -0.18 10.00
CA SER A 93 -1.53 -1.47 10.45
C SER A 93 -1.85 -1.73 11.91
N MET A 94 -1.75 -3.01 12.25
CA MET A 94 -1.89 -3.51 13.60
C MET A 94 -0.62 -4.29 13.93
N ILE A 95 0.00 -3.96 15.06
CA ILE A 95 1.14 -4.70 15.61
C ILE A 95 0.63 -5.40 16.86
N GLU A 96 0.77 -6.73 16.89
CA GLU A 96 0.47 -7.53 18.06
C GLU A 96 1.67 -7.57 19.00
N GLU A 97 1.43 -7.29 20.27
CA GLU A 97 2.40 -7.46 21.35
C GLU A 97 1.85 -8.45 22.39
N ASP A 98 2.68 -8.82 23.36
CA ASP A 98 2.32 -9.84 24.36
C ASP A 98 1.12 -9.46 25.22
N ILE A 99 1.03 -8.17 25.58
CA ILE A 99 0.00 -7.64 26.48
C ILE A 99 -0.84 -6.53 25.84
N ALA A 100 -0.63 -6.26 24.55
CA ALA A 100 -1.25 -5.13 23.88
C ALA A 100 -1.42 -5.37 22.38
N VAL A 101 -2.31 -4.57 21.79
CA VAL A 101 -2.36 -4.37 20.35
C VAL A 101 -2.10 -2.89 20.10
N VAL A 102 -1.19 -2.61 19.18
CA VAL A 102 -0.82 -1.26 18.77
C VAL A 102 -1.37 -1.01 17.37
N PHE A 103 -2.15 0.05 17.23
CA PHE A 103 -2.64 0.52 15.95
C PHE A 103 -1.80 1.67 15.46
N ASN A 104 -1.41 1.60 14.19
CA ASN A 104 -0.62 2.62 13.54
C ASN A 104 -1.34 3.12 12.29
N VAL A 105 -1.27 4.43 12.07
CA VAL A 105 -1.43 5.02 10.74
C VAL A 105 -0.04 5.39 10.25
N TRP A 106 0.33 4.90 9.08
CA TRP A 106 1.62 5.19 8.45
C TRP A 106 1.46 6.22 7.34
N ASP A 107 2.41 7.14 7.22
CA ASP A 107 2.63 7.92 5.99
C ASP A 107 3.60 7.16 5.07
N ASN A 108 3.11 6.76 3.90
CA ASN A 108 3.85 5.99 2.90
C ASN A 108 4.67 6.88 1.94
N ASP A 109 4.62 8.22 2.10
CA ASP A 109 5.38 9.18 1.28
C ASP A 109 6.91 9.01 1.39
N ILE A 110 7.41 8.53 2.54
CA ILE A 110 8.84 8.42 2.85
C ILE A 110 9.50 7.18 2.19
N GLY A 111 8.76 6.46 1.34
CA GLY A 111 9.21 5.22 0.71
C GLY A 111 9.37 4.07 1.72
N ASN A 112 9.58 2.85 1.22
CA ASN A 112 9.61 1.63 2.04
C ASN A 112 10.72 1.58 3.14
N ARG A 113 11.58 2.60 3.25
CA ARG A 113 12.80 2.55 4.10
C ARG A 113 12.62 3.18 5.49
N GLU A 114 11.68 4.11 5.65
CA GLU A 114 11.39 4.75 6.94
C GLU A 114 9.90 5.06 7.04
N GLN A 115 9.08 4.04 7.32
CA GLN A 115 7.66 4.27 7.58
C GLN A 115 7.50 5.12 8.85
N LEU A 116 6.85 6.27 8.74
CA LEU A 116 6.54 7.14 9.87
C LEU A 116 5.13 6.83 10.39
N SER A 117 5.03 6.38 11.64
CA SER A 117 3.74 6.32 12.32
C SER A 117 3.29 7.73 12.68
N ILE A 118 2.20 8.20 12.05
CA ILE A 118 1.62 9.54 12.28
C ILE A 118 0.48 9.52 13.29
N PHE A 119 0.04 8.32 13.67
CA PHE A 119 -0.93 8.09 14.74
C PHE A 119 -0.68 6.72 15.33
N GLU A 120 -0.52 6.66 16.65
CA GLU A 120 -0.42 5.40 17.39
C GLU A 120 -1.51 5.34 18.46
N LYS A 121 -2.20 4.20 18.55
CA LYS A 121 -3.08 3.91 19.68
C LYS A 121 -2.86 2.50 20.20
N ARG A 122 -2.49 2.42 21.49
CA ARG A 122 -2.23 1.17 22.21
C ARG A 122 -3.45 0.74 23.02
N TYR A 123 -3.82 -0.52 22.89
CA TYR A 123 -4.91 -1.16 23.62
C TYR A 123 -4.37 -2.34 24.41
N ALA A 124 -4.47 -2.26 25.74
CA ALA A 124 -4.12 -3.38 26.60
C ALA A 124 -5.06 -4.55 26.34
N LEU A 125 -4.49 -5.74 26.15
CA LEU A 125 -5.24 -6.97 26.08
C LEU A 125 -5.43 -7.53 27.50
N PRO A 126 -6.64 -7.95 27.90
CA PRO A 126 -6.78 -8.75 29.10
C PRO A 126 -6.12 -10.12 28.88
N ASP A 127 -5.68 -10.73 30.00
CA ASP A 127 -4.83 -11.93 30.06
C ASP A 127 -5.05 -12.93 28.89
N ARG A 128 -4.05 -12.98 28.01
CA ARG A 128 -4.04 -13.68 26.71
C ARG A 128 -4.28 -15.18 26.87
N ILE A 129 -3.94 -15.76 28.03
CA ILE A 129 -4.08 -17.19 28.32
C ILE A 129 -5.55 -17.60 28.39
N ARG A 130 -6.42 -16.72 28.88
CA ARG A 130 -7.80 -17.09 29.24
C ARG A 130 -8.79 -17.08 28.07
N PHE A 131 -8.45 -16.41 26.96
CA PHE A 131 -9.44 -16.09 25.92
C PHE A 131 -8.94 -16.26 24.47
N ARG A 132 -7.83 -16.99 24.25
CA ARG A 132 -7.15 -17.16 22.95
C ARG A 132 -8.10 -17.26 21.73
N SER A 133 -9.16 -18.07 21.81
CA SER A 133 -10.12 -18.27 20.70
C SER A 133 -11.09 -17.12 20.41
N ILE A 134 -11.40 -16.26 21.40
CA ILE A 134 -12.27 -15.09 21.24
C ILE A 134 -11.48 -13.88 20.70
N TYR A 135 -10.21 -13.77 21.11
CA TYR A 135 -9.33 -12.66 20.73
C TYR A 135 -8.80 -12.75 19.30
N ASP A 136 -8.51 -13.96 18.81
CA ASP A 136 -7.78 -14.13 17.56
C ASP A 136 -8.55 -13.72 16.30
N ASN A 137 -9.89 -13.60 16.34
CA ASN A 137 -10.68 -13.28 15.13
C ASN A 137 -11.65 -12.08 15.22
N LYS A 138 -12.22 -11.73 16.38
CA LYS A 138 -13.32 -10.71 16.43
C LYS A 138 -12.91 -9.34 16.95
N ILE A 139 -11.96 -9.25 17.87
CA ILE A 139 -11.54 -7.97 18.48
C ILE A 139 -10.51 -7.26 17.61
N LYS A 140 -9.57 -8.03 17.05
CA LYS A 140 -8.41 -7.55 16.28
C LYS A 140 -8.79 -6.72 15.07
N VAL A 141 -9.77 -7.13 14.29
CA VAL A 141 -10.17 -6.41 13.06
C VAL A 141 -11.10 -5.25 13.39
N HIS A 142 -12.14 -5.50 14.20
CA HIS A 142 -13.20 -4.50 14.42
C HIS A 142 -12.81 -3.29 15.26
N ILE A 143 -11.95 -3.44 16.28
CA ILE A 143 -11.55 -2.27 17.11
C ILE A 143 -10.48 -1.45 16.38
N ALA A 144 -9.52 -2.14 15.75
CA ALA A 144 -8.45 -1.56 14.95
C ALA A 144 -8.95 -0.67 13.84
N GLU A 145 -9.76 -1.27 12.97
CA GLU A 145 -10.31 -0.63 11.80
C GLU A 145 -11.16 0.56 12.23
N ARG A 146 -12.05 0.39 13.22
CA ARG A 146 -12.92 1.50 13.63
C ARG A 146 -12.17 2.69 14.19
N VAL A 147 -11.14 2.50 15.01
CA VAL A 147 -10.43 3.62 15.64
C VAL A 147 -9.52 4.31 14.63
N GLY A 148 -8.71 3.54 13.91
CA GLY A 148 -7.81 4.08 12.88
C GLY A 148 -8.57 4.72 11.72
N GLN A 149 -9.60 4.05 11.21
CA GLN A 149 -10.44 4.62 10.15
C GLN A 149 -11.21 5.85 10.63
N LYS A 150 -11.73 5.86 11.86
CA LYS A 150 -12.40 7.06 12.38
C LYS A 150 -11.43 8.25 12.40
N TRP A 151 -10.24 8.06 12.94
CA TRP A 151 -9.23 9.12 12.97
C TRP A 151 -8.82 9.57 11.55
N LEU A 152 -8.64 8.63 10.62
CA LEU A 152 -8.34 8.92 9.22
C LEU A 152 -9.50 9.67 8.54
N ASN A 153 -10.75 9.27 8.75
CA ASN A 153 -11.92 9.95 8.19
C ASN A 153 -12.07 11.38 8.72
N GLU A 154 -11.65 11.64 9.95
CA GLU A 154 -11.67 12.98 10.56
C GLU A 154 -10.48 13.85 10.09
N THR A 155 -9.28 13.26 9.96
CA THR A 155 -8.03 13.99 9.69
C THR A 155 -7.74 14.11 8.20
N PHE A 156 -8.00 13.05 7.44
CA PHE A 156 -7.74 12.91 6.01
C PHE A 156 -8.97 12.28 5.32
N PRO A 157 -10.08 13.02 5.12
CA PRO A 157 -11.37 12.45 4.68
C PRO A 157 -11.36 11.67 3.36
N LYS A 158 -10.32 11.83 2.52
CA LYS A 158 -10.15 11.10 1.25
C LYS A 158 -9.02 10.07 1.32
N TRP A 159 -8.62 9.61 2.50
CA TRP A 159 -7.41 8.78 2.67
C TRP A 159 -7.49 7.45 1.91
N ASP A 160 -8.70 7.00 1.61
CA ASP A 160 -9.02 5.81 0.85
C ASP A 160 -8.84 5.98 -0.67
N ASP A 161 -8.82 7.22 -1.16
CA ASP A 161 -8.49 7.60 -2.53
C ASP A 161 -6.97 7.47 -2.76
N TYR A 162 -6.60 6.62 -3.71
CA TYR A 162 -5.22 6.31 -4.06
C TYR A 162 -4.44 7.49 -4.64
N ASN A 163 -5.12 8.56 -5.07
CA ASN A 163 -4.52 9.79 -5.58
C ASN A 163 -4.47 10.92 -4.56
N ALA A 164 -5.16 10.79 -3.42
CA ALA A 164 -5.27 11.88 -2.48
C ALA A 164 -3.98 12.11 -1.68
N TYR A 165 -3.80 13.35 -1.25
CA TYR A 165 -2.79 13.82 -0.30
C TYR A 165 -1.33 13.78 -0.74
N TRP A 166 -0.93 13.02 -1.77
CA TRP A 166 0.48 12.83 -2.11
C TRP A 166 1.29 14.13 -2.29
N ASP A 167 0.66 15.22 -2.74
CA ASP A 167 1.34 16.50 -3.00
C ASP A 167 1.17 17.54 -1.89
N GLU A 168 0.60 17.18 -0.74
CA GLU A 168 0.30 18.15 0.32
C GLU A 168 1.50 18.57 1.19
N GLY A 169 2.68 18.00 0.97
CA GLY A 169 3.89 18.26 1.76
C GLY A 169 4.16 17.16 2.80
N LYS A 170 5.23 17.31 3.59
CA LYS A 170 5.66 16.29 4.56
C LYS A 170 4.76 16.30 5.80
N VAL A 171 4.24 15.12 6.17
CA VAL A 171 3.48 14.96 7.41
C VAL A 171 4.44 14.73 8.57
N THR A 172 4.17 15.40 9.69
CA THR A 172 4.88 15.22 10.97
C THR A 172 3.87 15.24 12.12
N VAL A 173 4.29 14.78 13.29
CA VAL A 173 3.46 14.80 14.51
C VAL A 173 4.12 15.71 15.54
N ASP A 174 3.37 16.68 16.07
CA ASP A 174 3.82 17.51 17.18
C ASP A 174 4.03 16.62 18.42
N PRO A 175 5.25 16.53 18.96
CA PRO A 175 5.53 15.68 20.11
C PRO A 175 4.81 16.12 21.40
N LYS A 176 4.38 17.38 21.49
CA LYS A 176 3.69 17.93 22.67
C LYS A 176 2.19 17.74 22.62
N THR A 177 1.61 17.86 21.43
CA THR A 177 0.15 17.88 21.26
C THR A 177 -0.40 16.65 20.55
N SER A 178 0.47 15.80 20.00
CA SER A 178 0.13 14.68 19.11
C SER A 178 -0.72 15.11 17.91
N LYS A 179 -0.69 16.41 17.55
CA LYS A 179 -1.37 16.93 16.38
C LYS A 179 -0.54 16.67 15.14
N VAL A 180 -1.22 16.31 14.06
CA VAL A 180 -0.61 16.17 12.74
C VAL A 180 -0.34 17.55 12.16
N ILE A 181 0.86 17.76 11.65
CA ILE A 181 1.30 18.97 10.99
C ILE A 181 1.76 18.61 9.58
N ILE A 182 1.28 19.35 8.59
CA ILE A 182 1.71 19.25 7.20
C ILE A 182 2.66 20.40 6.91
N ILE A 183 3.92 20.07 6.59
CA ILE A 183 4.98 21.03 6.26
C ILE A 183 5.07 21.11 4.73
N LYS A 184 4.77 22.29 4.19
CA LYS A 184 4.87 22.60 2.75
C LYS A 184 6.29 22.99 2.35
#